data_AF-A0A3B5AWI3-F1
#
_entry.id   AF-A0A3B5AWI3-F1
#
_cell.length_a   1.000
_cell.length_b   1.000
_cell.length_c   1.000
_cell.angle_alpha   90.00
_cell.angle_beta   90.00
_cell.angle_gamma   90.00
#
_symmetry.space_group_name_H-M   'P 1'
#
loop_
_entity.id
_entity.type
_entity.pdbx_description
1 polymer ?
#
loop_
_entity_poly.entity_id
_entity_poly.type
_entity_poly.pdbx_seq_one_letter_code
_entity_poly.pdbx_strand_id
1 'polypeptide(L)'
;MGKNSHPKLFPGDIVEYPRNRYFSHFGVYYGERDGVPYVAHLTCRDSDTVLPLFGRALRSEIKLDPLDMLGEKYKVNNMLDGLHPARDFHSVVKPAIDDMMGREVTFDILFHNSEHQATLFRYGVKKSEQIEAIYKHVMPSWKKLLERKQL
;
A
#
# COMPACT_ATOMS: atom_id res chain seq x y z
N MET A 1 -19.86 -10.70 24.15
CA MET A 1 -19.77 -9.25 24.41
C MET A 1 -18.63 -8.68 23.57
N GLY A 2 -18.90 -7.60 22.83
CA GLY A 2 -17.93 -6.91 21.97
C GLY A 2 -18.49 -6.70 20.57
N LYS A 3 -19.24 -5.60 20.36
CA LYS A 3 -19.59 -5.12 19.02
C LYS A 3 -18.29 -4.92 18.24
N ASN A 4 -18.26 -5.40 17.00
CA ASN A 4 -17.21 -5.14 16.01
C ASN A 4 -16.97 -3.62 15.94
N SER A 5 -16.01 -3.12 16.72
CA SER A 5 -15.59 -1.74 16.64
C SER A 5 -14.61 -1.68 15.49
N HIS A 6 -15.14 -1.41 14.29
CA HIS A 6 -14.30 -1.01 13.18
C HIS A 6 -13.45 0.18 13.64
N PRO A 7 -12.14 0.21 13.33
CA PRO A 7 -11.29 1.31 13.73
C PRO A 7 -11.84 2.61 13.15
N LYS A 8 -11.79 3.69 13.95
CA LYS A 8 -12.22 5.01 13.49
C LYS A 8 -11.29 5.47 12.37
N LEU A 9 -11.84 5.69 11.18
CA LEU A 9 -11.13 6.09 9.97
C LEU A 9 -11.32 7.58 9.69
N PHE A 10 -10.24 8.26 9.34
CA PHE A 10 -10.27 9.66 8.88
C PHE A 10 -9.70 9.77 7.46
N PRO A 11 -10.29 10.61 6.59
CA PRO A 11 -9.78 10.77 5.24
C PRO A 11 -8.28 11.11 5.22
N GLY A 12 -7.52 10.36 4.43
CA GLY A 12 -6.06 10.42 4.37
C GLY A 12 -5.34 9.37 5.24
N ASP A 13 -6.05 8.63 6.10
CA ASP A 13 -5.47 7.51 6.84
C ASP A 13 -5.00 6.40 5.90
N ILE A 14 -3.83 5.85 6.19
CA ILE A 14 -3.35 4.64 5.52
C ILE A 14 -4.08 3.45 6.14
N VAL A 15 -4.70 2.65 5.29
CA VAL A 15 -5.39 1.41 5.66
C VAL A 15 -4.54 0.24 5.23
N GLU A 16 -4.18 -0.62 6.18
CA GLU A 16 -3.45 -1.85 5.94
C GLU A 16 -4.41 -3.05 5.99
N TYR A 17 -4.32 -3.90 4.97
CA TYR A 17 -5.03 -5.16 4.81
C TYR A 17 -4.04 -6.32 4.88
N PRO A 18 -3.87 -6.97 6.04
CA PRO A 18 -2.97 -8.10 6.19
C PRO A 18 -3.36 -9.26 5.27
N ARG A 19 -2.45 -9.72 4.40
CA ARG A 19 -2.68 -10.86 3.49
C ARG A 19 -1.96 -12.11 3.99
N ASN A 20 -0.69 -11.99 4.35
CA ASN A 20 0.12 -13.08 4.91
C ASN A 20 1.17 -12.53 5.89
N ARG A 21 2.09 -13.40 6.37
CA ARG A 21 3.11 -13.02 7.37
C ARG A 21 4.08 -11.94 6.89
N TYR A 22 4.30 -11.82 5.58
CA TYR A 22 5.33 -10.94 5.01
C TYR A 22 4.74 -9.76 4.23
N PHE A 23 3.53 -9.92 3.71
CA PHE A 23 2.90 -8.94 2.84
C PHE A 23 1.49 -8.59 3.32
N SER A 24 1.24 -7.29 3.33
CA SER A 24 -0.04 -6.63 3.50
C SER A 24 -0.31 -5.76 2.27
N HIS A 25 -1.58 -5.57 1.97
CA HIS A 25 -2.01 -4.62 0.95
C HIS A 25 -2.34 -3.28 1.61
N PHE A 26 -2.07 -2.17 0.92
CA PHE A 26 -2.24 -0.83 1.48
C PHE A 26 -3.10 0.03 0.57
N GLY A 27 -3.81 0.97 1.19
CA GLY A 27 -4.51 2.04 0.51
C GLY A 27 -4.63 3.26 1.41
N VAL A 28 -5.19 4.33 0.87
CA VAL A 28 -5.51 5.55 1.61
C VAL A 28 -7.02 5.67 1.69
N TYR A 29 -7.55 5.83 2.91
CA TYR A 29 -8.96 6.06 3.12
C TYR A 29 -9.37 7.38 2.48
N TYR A 30 -10.27 7.30 1.50
CA TYR A 30 -10.71 8.45 0.72
C TYR A 30 -11.86 9.20 1.41
N GLY A 31 -12.57 8.53 2.31
CA GLY A 31 -13.80 9.02 2.92
C GLY A 31 -15.02 8.26 2.47
N GLU A 32 -16.17 8.74 2.91
CA GLU A 32 -17.47 8.11 2.67
C GLU A 32 -18.18 8.79 1.49
N ARG A 33 -18.81 7.99 0.63
CA ARG A 33 -19.71 8.46 -0.44
C ARG A 33 -20.99 7.64 -0.37
N ASP A 34 -22.15 8.30 -0.31
CA ASP A 34 -23.47 7.65 -0.25
C ASP A 34 -23.60 6.59 0.86
N GLY A 35 -22.98 6.81 2.02
CA GLY A 35 -23.00 5.85 3.14
C GLY A 35 -21.94 4.75 3.05
N VAL A 36 -21.14 4.71 1.99
CA VAL A 36 -20.14 3.66 1.73
C VAL A 36 -18.73 4.22 1.91
N PRO A 37 -17.88 3.63 2.79
CA PRO A 37 -16.49 4.04 2.94
C PRO A 37 -15.65 3.54 1.76
N TYR A 38 -14.81 4.42 1.18
CA TYR A 38 -13.95 4.10 0.04
C TYR A 38 -12.46 4.21 0.37
N VAL A 39 -11.66 3.36 -0.27
CA VAL A 39 -10.20 3.36 -0.18
C VAL A 39 -9.59 3.47 -1.57
N ALA A 40 -8.66 4.42 -1.71
CA ALA A 40 -7.83 4.53 -2.89
C ALA A 40 -6.60 3.64 -2.75
N HIS A 41 -6.39 2.71 -3.68
CA HIS A 41 -5.26 1.78 -3.62
C HIS A 41 -4.70 1.47 -5.01
N LEU A 42 -3.43 1.09 -5.03
CA LEU A 42 -2.77 0.60 -6.23
C LEU A 42 -3.12 -0.87 -6.45
N THR A 43 -3.69 -1.22 -7.59
CA THR A 43 -4.04 -2.60 -7.93
C THR A 43 -3.58 -2.98 -9.34
N CYS A 44 -3.22 -4.24 -9.53
CA CYS A 44 -2.88 -4.77 -10.85
C CYS A 44 -4.15 -5.13 -11.61
N ARG A 45 -4.23 -4.78 -12.90
CA ARG A 45 -5.37 -5.11 -13.76
C ARG A 45 -5.45 -6.61 -14.08
N ASP A 46 -4.32 -7.29 -14.11
CA ASP A 46 -4.20 -8.71 -14.49
C ASP A 46 -4.26 -9.63 -13.26
N SER A 47 -5.42 -9.66 -12.58
CA SER A 47 -5.64 -10.39 -11.32
C SER A 47 -5.66 -11.92 -11.41
N ASP A 48 -5.05 -12.51 -12.44
CA ASP A 48 -4.81 -13.97 -12.57
C ASP A 48 -3.35 -14.35 -12.36
N THR A 49 -2.44 -13.38 -12.18
CA THR A 49 -1.01 -13.67 -12.04
C THR A 49 -0.58 -13.66 -10.58
N VAL A 50 -0.20 -14.85 -10.11
CA VAL A 50 0.68 -15.08 -8.96
C VAL A 50 1.65 -13.89 -8.83
N LEU A 51 1.60 -13.16 -7.70
CA LEU A 51 2.57 -12.12 -7.34
C LEU A 51 3.97 -12.64 -7.73
N PRO A 52 4.60 -12.13 -8.81
CA PRO A 52 5.85 -12.70 -9.25
C PRO A 52 6.85 -12.44 -8.14
N LEU A 53 7.47 -13.49 -7.61
CA LEU A 53 8.50 -13.39 -6.58
C LEU A 53 9.72 -12.54 -7.01
N PHE A 54 9.73 -12.00 -8.24
CA PHE A 54 10.83 -11.26 -8.83
C PHE A 54 10.32 -10.15 -9.75
N GLY A 55 10.43 -8.89 -9.28
CA GLY A 55 10.77 -7.69 -10.06
C GLY A 55 10.08 -7.38 -11.39
N ARG A 56 8.96 -8.03 -11.73
CA ARG A 56 8.24 -7.73 -12.96
C ARG A 56 7.29 -6.56 -12.71
N ALA A 57 7.57 -5.48 -13.40
CA ALA A 57 6.68 -4.38 -13.72
C ALA A 57 5.33 -4.91 -14.24
N LEU A 58 4.28 -4.86 -13.44
CA LEU A 58 2.91 -5.19 -13.87
C LEU A 58 2.16 -3.90 -14.22
N ARG A 59 1.27 -3.96 -15.22
CA ARG A 59 0.34 -2.85 -15.49
C ARG A 59 -0.67 -2.78 -14.35
N SER A 60 -0.71 -1.61 -13.73
CA SER A 60 -1.51 -1.35 -12.54
C SER A 60 -2.16 0.02 -12.64
N GLU A 61 -3.12 0.28 -11.78
CA GLU A 61 -3.81 1.55 -11.72
C GLU A 61 -4.24 1.85 -10.29
N ILE A 62 -4.51 3.14 -10.03
CA ILE A 62 -5.17 3.54 -8.79
C ILE A 62 -6.68 3.35 -8.96
N LYS A 63 -7.27 2.52 -8.11
CA LYS A 63 -8.72 2.33 -8.01
C LYS A 63 -9.25 2.87 -6.69
N LEU A 64 -10.53 3.21 -6.73
CA LEU A 64 -11.32 3.59 -5.58
C LEU A 64 -12.38 2.51 -5.35
N ASP A 65 -12.10 1.60 -4.42
CA ASP A 65 -12.98 0.48 -4.12
C ASP A 65 -13.55 0.61 -2.69
N PRO A 66 -14.73 0.03 -2.41
CA PRO A 66 -15.28 0.01 -1.06
C PRO A 66 -14.30 -0.63 -0.07
N LEU A 67 -14.19 -0.04 1.12
CA LEU A 67 -13.30 -0.47 2.20
C LEU A 67 -13.37 -1.98 2.45
N ASP A 68 -14.59 -2.52 2.48
CA ASP A 68 -14.87 -3.93 2.79
C ASP A 68 -14.58 -4.88 1.61
N MET A 69 -14.57 -4.37 0.37
CA MET A 69 -14.25 -5.17 -0.82
C MET A 69 -12.78 -5.57 -0.86
N LEU A 70 -11.90 -4.77 -0.26
CA LEU A 70 -10.47 -5.04 -0.22
C LEU A 70 -10.10 -6.14 0.80
N GLY A 71 -10.90 -6.33 1.84
CA GLY A 71 -10.77 -7.44 2.77
C GLY A 71 -11.50 -7.20 4.10
N GLU A 72 -11.94 -8.29 4.72
CA GLU A 72 -12.70 -8.26 5.98
C GLU A 72 -11.90 -7.72 7.17
N LYS A 73 -10.56 -7.90 7.15
CA LYS A 73 -9.66 -7.47 8.21
C LYS A 73 -8.77 -6.35 7.71
N TYR A 74 -8.87 -5.21 8.36
CA TYR A 74 -8.01 -4.06 8.13
C TYR A 74 -7.71 -3.32 9.43
N LYS A 75 -6.66 -2.51 9.41
CA LYS A 75 -6.29 -1.59 10.49
C LYS A 75 -5.80 -0.27 9.90
N VAL A 76 -5.95 0.82 10.66
CA VAL A 76 -5.27 2.09 10.35
C VAL A 76 -3.79 1.92 10.69
N ASN A 77 -2.92 2.24 9.75
CA ASN A 77 -1.47 2.17 9.94
C ASN A 77 -0.75 3.39 9.35
N ASN A 78 -0.78 4.50 10.07
CA ASN A 78 -0.05 5.71 9.74
C ASN A 78 1.41 5.63 10.23
N MET A 79 2.16 4.66 9.71
CA MET A 79 3.45 4.25 10.27
C MET A 79 4.52 5.35 10.30
N LEU A 80 4.46 6.34 9.40
CA LEU A 80 5.46 7.39 9.28
C LEU A 80 5.07 8.73 9.91
N ASP A 81 3.92 8.85 10.59
CA ASP A 81 3.49 10.12 11.21
C ASP A 81 4.53 10.71 12.18
N GLY A 82 5.35 9.86 12.82
CA GLY A 82 6.44 10.31 13.69
C GLY A 82 7.67 10.86 12.97
N LEU A 83 7.82 10.61 11.67
CA LEU A 83 8.96 11.05 10.85
C LEU A 83 8.59 12.07 9.78
N HIS A 84 7.36 12.00 9.27
CA HIS A 84 6.86 12.81 8.18
C HIS A 84 5.46 13.32 8.51
N PRO A 85 5.21 14.64 8.42
CA PRO A 85 3.87 15.16 8.65
C PRO A 85 2.91 14.65 7.57
N ALA A 86 1.69 14.30 7.96
CA ALA A 86 0.63 14.00 7.01
C ALA A 86 0.30 15.25 6.16
N ARG A 87 0.14 15.05 4.86
CA ARG A 87 -0.27 16.10 3.92
C ARG A 87 -1.77 16.35 4.06
N ASP A 88 -2.18 17.58 3.77
CA ASP A 88 -3.59 17.94 3.83
C ASP A 88 -4.42 17.11 2.85
N PHE A 89 -5.46 16.45 3.36
CA PHE A 89 -6.24 15.52 2.56
C PHE A 89 -7.00 16.23 1.44
N HIS A 90 -7.69 17.33 1.75
CA HIS A 90 -8.62 17.96 0.82
C HIS A 90 -7.93 18.74 -0.30
N SER A 91 -6.81 19.39 -0.01
CA SER A 91 -6.09 20.24 -0.96
C SER A 91 -4.96 19.53 -1.69
N VAL A 92 -4.39 18.46 -1.13
CA VAL A 92 -3.22 17.78 -1.73
C VAL A 92 -3.51 16.32 -2.05
N VAL A 93 -3.92 15.52 -1.05
CA VAL A 93 -4.01 14.06 -1.22
C VAL A 93 -5.14 13.66 -2.15
N LYS A 94 -6.35 14.18 -1.91
CA LYS A 94 -7.54 13.88 -2.69
C LYS A 94 -7.36 14.29 -4.16
N PRO A 95 -6.92 15.51 -4.51
CA PRO A 95 -6.65 15.86 -5.90
C PRO A 95 -5.59 14.97 -6.55
N ALA A 96 -4.53 14.59 -5.81
CA ALA A 96 -3.50 13.69 -6.34
C ALA A 96 -4.05 12.27 -6.62
N ILE A 97 -4.92 11.75 -5.74
CA ILE A 97 -5.62 10.48 -5.99
C ILE A 97 -6.50 10.63 -7.23
N ASP A 98 -7.33 11.67 -7.29
CA ASP A 98 -8.26 11.92 -8.39
C ASP A 98 -7.55 12.06 -9.74
N ASP A 99 -6.39 12.72 -9.77
CA ASP A 99 -5.55 12.88 -10.96
C ASP A 99 -4.93 11.54 -11.42
N MET A 100 -4.59 10.66 -10.48
CA MET A 100 -3.98 9.35 -10.78
C MET A 100 -5.00 8.26 -11.12
N MET A 101 -6.28 8.41 -10.73
CA MET A 101 -7.30 7.41 -11.02
C MET A 101 -7.44 7.15 -12.53
N GLY A 102 -7.49 5.88 -12.91
CA GLY A 102 -7.61 5.44 -14.30
C GLY A 102 -6.35 5.59 -15.16
N ARG A 103 -5.25 6.13 -14.61
CA ARG A 103 -3.94 6.14 -15.28
C ARG A 103 -3.24 4.80 -15.10
N GLU A 104 -2.63 4.31 -16.17
CA GLU A 104 -1.74 3.15 -16.08
C GLU A 104 -0.43 3.55 -15.42
N VAL A 105 -0.11 2.86 -14.33
CA VAL A 105 1.16 2.95 -13.62
C VAL A 105 1.79 1.57 -13.52
N THR A 106 3.10 1.53 -13.31
CA THR A 106 3.84 0.27 -13.24
C THR A 106 3.99 -0.17 -11.79
N PHE A 107 3.39 -1.31 -11.43
CA PHE A 107 3.59 -1.94 -10.14
C PHE A 107 4.93 -2.66 -10.11
N ASP A 108 5.73 -2.37 -9.08
CA ASP A 108 6.96 -3.08 -8.78
C ASP A 108 6.97 -3.42 -7.29
N ILE A 109 7.09 -4.71 -6.95
CA ILE A 109 7.03 -5.15 -5.56
C ILE A 109 8.09 -4.46 -4.67
N LEU A 110 9.28 -4.20 -5.22
CA LEU A 110 10.42 -3.62 -4.51
C LEU A 110 10.37 -2.09 -4.51
N PHE A 111 9.95 -1.48 -5.63
CA PHE A 111 10.12 -0.05 -5.85
C PHE A 111 8.83 0.74 -6.01
N HIS A 112 7.68 0.13 -6.31
CA HIS A 112 6.40 0.82 -6.53
C HIS A 112 5.23 -0.12 -6.25
N ASN A 113 5.09 -0.52 -4.98
CA ASN A 113 4.00 -1.36 -4.51
C ASN A 113 2.88 -0.50 -3.86
N SER A 114 1.85 -1.16 -3.30
CA SER A 114 0.73 -0.44 -2.70
C SER A 114 1.10 0.39 -1.46
N GLU A 115 2.08 -0.04 -0.65
CA GLU A 115 2.57 0.74 0.49
C GLU A 115 3.35 1.98 0.04
N HIS A 116 4.20 1.85 -0.97
CA HIS A 116 4.91 2.97 -1.58
C HIS A 116 3.94 4.04 -2.10
N GLN A 117 2.84 3.61 -2.71
CA GLN A 117 1.84 4.54 -3.22
C GLN A 117 1.05 5.19 -2.08
N ALA A 118 0.68 4.44 -1.05
CA ALA A 118 -0.03 4.97 0.11
C ALA A 118 0.83 6.00 0.89
N THR A 119 2.11 5.72 1.09
CA THR A 119 3.04 6.66 1.73
C THR A 119 3.31 7.88 0.85
N LEU A 120 3.41 7.71 -0.48
CA LEU A 120 3.52 8.82 -1.41
C LEU A 120 2.31 9.74 -1.32
N PHE A 121 1.10 9.18 -1.20
CA PHE A 121 -0.12 9.96 -1.01
C PHE A 121 -0.19 10.65 0.35
N ARG A 122 0.05 9.95 1.45
CA ARG A 122 -0.08 10.55 2.79
C ARG A 122 1.04 11.53 3.12
N TYR A 123 2.29 11.20 2.79
CA TYR A 123 3.47 11.93 3.27
C TYR A 123 4.25 12.65 2.17
N GLY A 124 3.98 12.35 0.90
CA GLY A 124 4.78 12.85 -0.22
C GLY A 124 6.14 12.17 -0.36
N VAL A 125 6.39 11.10 0.40
CA VAL A 125 7.61 10.28 0.30
C VAL A 125 7.26 8.85 -0.06
N LYS A 126 8.06 8.25 -0.92
CA LYS A 126 7.82 6.89 -1.43
C LYS A 126 8.62 5.90 -0.60
N LYS A 127 8.00 5.29 0.41
CA LYS A 127 8.64 4.32 1.34
C LYS A 127 7.77 3.08 1.58
N SER A 128 8.40 1.96 1.91
CA SER A 128 7.71 0.71 2.27
C SER A 128 8.47 0.00 3.38
N GLU A 129 7.89 -0.03 4.58
CA GLU A 129 8.50 -0.72 5.73
C GLU A 129 8.54 -2.23 5.51
N GLN A 130 7.57 -2.79 4.77
CA GLN A 130 7.58 -4.21 4.42
C GLN A 130 8.83 -4.58 3.61
N ILE A 131 9.16 -3.78 2.60
CA ILE A 131 10.32 -4.04 1.76
C ILE A 131 11.61 -3.83 2.53
N GLU A 132 11.71 -2.78 3.35
CA GLU A 132 12.85 -2.60 4.25
C GLU A 132 13.04 -3.79 5.21
N ALA A 133 11.95 -4.34 5.74
CA ALA A 133 11.99 -5.53 6.59
C ALA A 133 12.43 -6.78 5.82
N ILE A 134 11.90 -7.01 4.62
CA ILE A 134 12.29 -8.14 3.76
C ILE A 134 13.77 -8.04 3.38
N TYR A 135 14.26 -6.85 3.00
CA TYR A 135 15.68 -6.64 2.71
C TYR A 135 16.55 -7.01 3.92
N LYS A 136 16.19 -6.60 5.14
CA LYS A 136 16.94 -6.98 6.36
C LYS A 136 17.02 -8.50 6.56
N HIS A 137 15.99 -9.25 6.17
CA HIS A 137 15.96 -10.71 6.31
C HIS A 137 16.67 -11.44 5.17
N VAL A 138 16.57 -10.94 3.93
CA VAL A 138 17.09 -11.60 2.72
C VAL A 138 18.55 -11.23 2.44
N MET A 139 18.96 -9.98 2.73
CA MET A 139 20.30 -9.48 2.45
C MET A 139 21.43 -10.29 3.09
N PRO A 140 21.35 -10.78 4.35
CA PRO A 140 22.39 -11.61 4.93
C PRO A 140 22.60 -12.91 4.14
N SER A 141 21.51 -13.52 3.66
CA SER A 141 21.54 -14.75 2.86
C SER A 141 22.16 -14.51 1.48
N TRP A 142 21.82 -13.39 0.84
CA TRP A 142 22.38 -13.01 -0.46
C TRP A 142 23.85 -12.62 -0.37
N LYS A 143 24.24 -11.87 0.66
CA LYS A 143 25.64 -11.51 0.92
C LYS A 143 26.51 -12.76 1.12
N LYS A 144 26.00 -13.75 1.87
CA LYS A 144 26.66 -15.05 2.06
C LYS A 144 26.80 -15.85 0.76
N LEU A 145 25.84 -15.76 -0.17
CA LEU A 145 25.91 -16.42 -1.48
C LEU A 145 26.92 -15.72 -2.42
N LEU A 146 26.95 -14.38 -2.41
CA LEU A 146 27.89 -13.57 -3.20
C LEU A 146 29.34 -13.75 -2.71
N GLU A 147 29.56 -13.74 -1.38
CA GLU A 147 30.88 -14.01 -0.78
C GLU A 147 31.39 -15.42 -1.08
N ARG A 148 30.49 -16.38 -1.32
CA ARG A 148 30.82 -17.76 -1.68
C ARG A 148 31.16 -17.95 -3.17
N LYS A 149 31.13 -16.89 -4.01
CA LYS A 149 31.37 -16.96 -5.46
C LYS A 149 30.66 -18.14 -6.15
N GLN A 150 29.35 -18.27 -5.92
CA GLN A 150 28.50 -19.24 -6.66
C GLN A 150 27.69 -18.59 -7.79
N LEU A 151 28.26 -17.57 -8.44
CA LEU A 151 27.76 -16.98 -9.69
C LEU A 151 28.92 -16.83 -10.66
#